data_AF-A0A1A8IBQ1-F1
#
_entry.id   AF-A0A1A8IBQ1-F1
#
_cell.length_a   1.000
_cell.length_b   1.000
_cell.length_c   1.000
_cell.angle_alpha   90.00
_cell.angle_beta   90.00
_cell.angle_gamma   90.00
#
_symmetry.space_group_name_H-M   'P 1'
#
loop_
_entity.id
_entity.type
_entity.pdbx_description
1 polymer ?
#
loop_
_entity_poly.entity_id
_entity_poly.type
_entity_poly.pdbx_seq_one_letter_code
_entity_poly.pdbx_strand_id
1 'polypeptide(L)'
;EADCWDSPLNVYLPVLYLLAFCVGLPVNILALWVLVFRTKHLPSINVYLPVLYLLAFCVGLPVNILALWVLVFRTKHLPSTMLLINLTLVDCLLLMVLPFRIAYHFRGNNWELGEPLCRIVMAVFYGNMYGSVWCLAFVAFDRYVAVVHPLRARALRSQQMSLYMTGMVWVVILVAMLPLLLSQQTYR
;
A
#
# COMPACT_ATOMS: atom_id res chain seq x y z
N GLU A 1 -14.34 21.74 -6.97
CA GLU A 1 -13.44 21.06 -7.92
C GLU A 1 -13.10 19.67 -7.37
N ALA A 2 -12.69 18.72 -8.20
CA ALA A 2 -12.12 17.46 -7.71
C ALA A 2 -10.60 17.56 -7.84
N ASP A 3 -9.92 17.58 -6.69
CA ASP A 3 -8.47 17.68 -6.60
C ASP A 3 -7.82 16.30 -6.53
N CYS A 4 -6.54 16.23 -6.90
CA CYS A 4 -5.79 14.99 -7.05
C CYS A 4 -5.91 14.02 -5.86
N TRP A 5 -6.02 14.52 -4.64
CA TRP A 5 -6.09 13.72 -3.42
C TRP A 5 -7.51 13.56 -2.85
N ASP A 6 -8.52 14.14 -3.50
CA ASP A 6 -9.93 13.94 -3.18
C ASP A 6 -10.38 12.58 -3.71
N SER A 7 -10.20 11.60 -2.86
CA SER A 7 -10.43 10.20 -3.20
C SER A 7 -11.88 9.80 -2.96
N PRO A 8 -12.59 9.26 -3.96
CA PRO A 8 -13.93 8.73 -3.74
C PRO A 8 -13.87 7.50 -2.84
N LEU A 9 -14.73 7.45 -1.82
CA LEU A 9 -14.86 6.37 -0.83
C LEU A 9 -14.89 4.96 -1.46
N ASN A 10 -15.41 4.86 -2.69
CA ASN A 10 -15.51 3.64 -3.49
C ASN A 10 -14.15 2.98 -3.81
N VAL A 11 -13.02 3.72 -3.74
CA VAL A 11 -11.69 3.16 -4.00
C VAL A 11 -11.11 2.47 -2.76
N TYR A 12 -11.49 2.91 -1.56
CA TYR A 12 -11.06 2.32 -0.28
C TYR A 12 -11.93 1.14 0.15
N LEU A 13 -13.23 1.17 -0.20
CA LEU A 13 -14.21 0.15 0.18
C LEU A 13 -13.76 -1.29 -0.17
N PRO A 14 -13.32 -1.60 -1.40
CA PRO A 14 -12.92 -2.95 -1.78
C PRO A 14 -11.77 -3.50 -0.93
N VAL A 15 -10.82 -2.64 -0.53
CA VAL A 15 -9.67 -3.03 0.29
C VAL A 15 -10.07 -3.29 1.73
N LEU A 16 -10.93 -2.45 2.29
CA LEU A 16 -11.49 -2.68 3.62
C LEU A 16 -12.30 -3.98 3.64
N TYR A 17 -13.15 -4.21 2.63
CA TYR A 17 -13.92 -5.45 2.53
C TYR A 17 -13.02 -6.69 2.39
N LEU A 18 -11.98 -6.63 1.56
CA LEU A 18 -10.99 -7.69 1.42
C LEU A 18 -10.21 -7.93 2.71
N LEU A 19 -9.75 -6.88 3.39
CA LEU A 19 -9.06 -6.99 4.68
C LEU A 19 -9.95 -7.60 5.76
N ALA A 20 -11.21 -7.16 5.85
CA ALA A 20 -12.14 -7.70 6.82
C ALA A 20 -12.53 -9.14 6.52
N PHE A 21 -12.64 -9.51 5.25
CA PHE A 21 -12.83 -10.89 4.86
C PHE A 21 -11.61 -11.77 5.18
N CYS A 22 -10.40 -11.31 4.85
CA CYS A 22 -9.16 -12.06 5.06
C CYS A 22 -8.76 -12.20 6.54
N VAL A 23 -9.07 -11.21 7.37
CA VAL A 23 -8.67 -11.17 8.80
C VAL A 23 -9.87 -11.47 9.72
N GLY A 24 -11.07 -11.69 9.16
CA GLY A 24 -12.28 -11.97 9.92
C GLY A 24 -12.76 -10.80 10.78
N LEU A 25 -12.45 -9.54 10.41
CA LEU A 25 -12.91 -8.39 11.18
C LEU A 25 -14.44 -8.27 11.10
N PRO A 26 -15.13 -8.05 12.23
CA PRO A 26 -16.57 -7.79 12.23
C PRO A 26 -16.88 -6.48 11.49
N VAL A 27 -17.98 -6.50 10.72
CA VAL A 27 -18.46 -5.39 9.85
C VAL A 27 -18.60 -4.05 10.60
N ASN A 28 -18.83 -4.10 11.92
CA ASN A 28 -18.92 -2.91 12.78
C ASN A 28 -17.61 -2.11 12.88
N ILE A 29 -16.44 -2.76 12.77
CA ILE A 29 -15.14 -2.06 12.75
C ILE A 29 -14.94 -1.37 11.40
N LEU A 30 -15.40 -1.97 10.31
CA LEU A 30 -15.43 -1.35 8.98
C LEU A 30 -16.24 -0.05 9.00
N ALA A 31 -17.42 -0.10 9.61
CA ALA A 31 -18.32 1.04 9.73
C ALA A 31 -17.69 2.17 10.56
N LEU A 32 -16.97 1.86 11.64
CA LEU A 32 -16.22 2.84 12.43
C LEU A 32 -15.10 3.50 11.62
N TRP A 33 -14.34 2.74 10.83
CA TRP A 33 -13.30 3.29 9.94
C TRP A 33 -13.88 4.17 8.82
N VAL A 34 -15.00 3.75 8.23
CA VAL A 34 -15.74 4.55 7.24
C VAL A 34 -16.24 5.86 7.86
N LEU A 35 -16.75 5.81 9.09
CA LEU A 35 -17.13 7.02 9.84
C LEU A 35 -15.93 7.93 10.13
N VAL A 36 -14.81 7.38 10.58
CA VAL A 36 -13.54 8.13 10.79
C VAL A 36 -13.05 8.79 9.50
N PHE A 37 -13.12 8.07 8.37
CA PHE A 37 -12.74 8.62 7.07
C PHE A 37 -13.72 9.70 6.57
N ARG A 38 -15.02 9.56 6.90
CA ARG A 38 -16.06 10.55 6.60
C ARG A 38 -15.96 11.80 7.48
N THR A 39 -15.39 11.68 8.69
CA THR A 39 -15.15 12.80 9.63
C THR A 39 -13.89 13.63 9.34
N LYS A 40 -13.26 13.50 8.15
CA LYS A 40 -12.07 14.27 7.75
C LYS A 40 -12.20 15.81 7.72
N HIS A 41 -13.35 16.36 8.06
CA HIS A 41 -13.63 17.80 8.11
C HIS A 41 -13.15 18.52 9.38
N LEU A 42 -12.20 17.98 10.14
CA LEU A 42 -11.62 18.68 11.30
C LEU A 42 -10.43 19.56 10.87
N PRO A 43 -10.48 20.90 11.09
CA PRO A 43 -9.47 21.85 10.59
C PRO A 43 -8.05 21.58 11.12
N SER A 44 -7.93 20.95 12.29
CA SER A 44 -6.65 20.60 12.90
C SER A 44 -5.86 19.55 12.09
N ILE A 45 -6.53 18.71 11.29
CA ILE A 45 -5.89 17.56 10.61
C ILE A 45 -4.90 17.98 9.52
N ASN A 46 -5.09 19.18 8.95
CA ASN A 46 -4.31 19.69 7.82
C ASN A 46 -2.86 20.05 8.21
N VAL A 47 -2.59 20.29 9.49
CA VAL A 47 -1.23 20.61 10.01
C VAL A 47 -0.50 19.36 10.49
N TYR A 48 -1.21 18.42 11.10
CA TYR A 48 -0.60 17.19 11.63
C TYR A 48 -0.22 16.20 10.52
N LEU A 49 -1.00 16.09 9.45
CA LEU A 49 -0.76 15.13 8.37
C LEU A 49 0.58 15.35 7.63
N PRO A 50 0.94 16.57 7.20
CA PRO A 50 2.24 16.81 6.55
C PRO A 50 3.43 16.47 7.44
N VAL A 51 3.34 16.76 8.75
CA VAL A 51 4.40 16.42 9.72
C VAL A 51 4.56 14.92 9.84
N LEU A 52 3.46 14.17 9.94
CA LEU A 52 3.49 12.70 9.97
C LEU A 52 4.07 12.11 8.68
N TYR A 53 3.69 12.65 7.52
CA TYR A 53 4.26 12.20 6.24
C TYR A 53 5.75 12.51 6.13
N LEU A 54 6.20 13.65 6.65
CA LEU A 54 7.62 14.01 6.65
C LEU A 54 8.42 13.07 7.54
N LEU A 55 7.92 12.77 8.75
CA LEU A 55 8.54 11.79 9.65
C LEU A 55 8.59 10.39 9.02
N ALA A 56 7.48 9.96 8.41
CA ALA A 56 7.40 8.69 7.70
C ALA A 56 8.41 8.62 6.55
N PHE A 57 8.57 9.69 5.78
CA PHE A 57 9.58 9.77 4.72
C PHE A 57 11.01 9.70 5.27
N CYS A 58 11.36 10.57 6.21
CA CYS A 58 12.71 10.69 6.74
C CYS A 58 13.19 9.44 7.48
N VAL A 59 12.30 8.75 8.20
CA VAL A 59 12.65 7.53 8.95
C VAL A 59 12.35 6.27 8.14
N GLY A 60 11.19 6.22 7.50
CA GLY A 60 10.72 5.04 6.78
C GLY A 60 11.56 4.74 5.54
N LEU A 61 12.01 5.76 4.80
CA LEU A 61 12.74 5.51 3.56
C LEU A 61 14.12 4.88 3.83
N PRO A 62 14.96 5.42 4.74
CA PRO A 62 16.21 4.77 5.10
C PRO A 62 16.02 3.35 5.65
N VAL A 63 15.01 3.14 6.50
CA VAL A 63 14.75 1.82 7.10
C VAL A 63 14.33 0.80 6.03
N ASN A 64 13.44 1.17 5.11
CA ASN A 64 12.99 0.27 4.05
C ASN A 64 14.08 0.00 3.02
N ILE A 65 14.91 0.99 2.66
CA ILE A 65 16.06 0.78 1.78
C ILE A 65 17.08 -0.16 2.44
N LEU A 66 17.38 0.05 3.72
CA LEU A 66 18.28 -0.83 4.47
C LEU A 66 17.72 -2.27 4.55
N ALA A 67 16.43 -2.41 4.84
CA ALA A 67 15.76 -3.71 4.88
C ALA A 67 15.82 -4.40 3.52
N LEU A 68 15.52 -3.69 2.43
CA LEU A 68 15.64 -4.19 1.07
C LEU A 68 17.06 -4.67 0.77
N TRP A 69 18.08 -3.88 1.12
CA TRP A 69 19.48 -4.24 0.93
C TRP A 69 19.85 -5.52 1.69
N VAL A 70 19.45 -5.65 2.96
CA VAL A 70 19.68 -6.86 3.77
C VAL A 70 18.94 -8.07 3.19
N LEU A 71 17.69 -7.90 2.77
CA LEU A 71 16.88 -8.97 2.20
C LEU A 71 17.42 -9.49 0.87
N VAL A 72 17.95 -8.60 0.03
CA VAL A 72 18.51 -8.94 -1.29
C VAL A 72 19.91 -9.54 -1.18
N PHE A 73 20.79 -8.96 -0.36
CA PHE A 73 22.22 -9.32 -0.37
C PHE A 73 22.67 -10.18 0.81
N ARG A 74 21.93 -10.21 1.92
CA ARG A 74 22.35 -10.88 3.16
C ARG A 74 21.44 -12.03 3.58
N THR A 75 20.30 -12.22 2.92
CA THR A 75 19.30 -13.21 3.31
C THR A 75 19.18 -14.31 2.27
N LYS A 76 18.88 -15.55 2.71
CA LYS A 76 18.63 -16.67 1.78
C LYS A 76 17.36 -16.39 0.96
N HIS A 77 17.42 -16.68 -0.34
CA HIS A 77 16.30 -16.56 -1.28
C HIS A 77 15.25 -17.65 -1.06
N LEU A 78 14.48 -17.50 0.02
CA LEU A 78 13.30 -18.30 0.35
C LEU A 78 12.04 -17.59 -0.16
N PRO A 79 10.92 -18.32 -0.35
CA PRO A 79 9.66 -17.72 -0.77
C PRO A 79 9.20 -16.55 0.10
N SER A 80 9.36 -16.70 1.41
CA SER A 80 9.06 -15.65 2.38
C SER A 80 9.93 -14.41 2.21
N THR A 81 11.20 -14.58 1.84
CA THR A 81 12.13 -13.47 1.62
C THR A 81 11.72 -12.67 0.38
N MET A 82 11.27 -13.34 -0.69
CA MET A 82 10.76 -12.66 -1.89
C MET A 82 9.51 -11.83 -1.61
N LEU A 83 8.56 -12.35 -0.81
CA LEU A 83 7.39 -11.58 -0.38
C LEU A 83 7.78 -10.36 0.47
N LEU A 84 8.78 -10.50 1.35
CA LEU A 84 9.32 -9.39 2.12
C LEU A 84 10.03 -8.36 1.24
N ILE A 85 10.74 -8.78 0.19
CA ILE A 85 11.35 -7.89 -0.80
C ILE A 85 10.27 -7.11 -1.57
N ASN A 86 9.21 -7.78 -2.03
CA ASN A 86 8.10 -7.07 -2.68
C ASN A 86 7.44 -6.06 -1.74
N LEU A 87 7.24 -6.42 -0.47
CA LEU A 87 6.69 -5.52 0.55
C LEU A 87 7.56 -4.28 0.76
N THR A 88 8.87 -4.44 0.95
CA THR A 88 9.77 -3.29 1.16
C THR A 88 9.94 -2.44 -0.10
N LEU A 89 9.85 -3.04 -1.29
CA LEU A 89 9.83 -2.32 -2.56
C LEU A 89 8.58 -1.43 -2.69
N VAL A 90 7.38 -1.97 -2.45
CA VAL A 90 6.16 -1.14 -2.52
C VAL A 90 6.19 -0.02 -1.49
N ASP A 91 6.66 -0.31 -0.27
CA ASP A 91 6.77 0.71 0.78
C ASP A 91 7.77 1.82 0.39
N CYS A 92 8.89 1.49 -0.25
CA CYS A 92 9.82 2.50 -0.79
C CYS A 92 9.14 3.39 -1.85
N LEU A 93 8.36 2.81 -2.76
CA LEU A 93 7.64 3.55 -3.78
C LEU A 93 6.61 4.51 -3.16
N LEU A 94 5.86 4.06 -2.15
CA LEU A 94 4.94 4.93 -1.39
C LEU A 94 5.69 6.10 -0.76
N LEU A 95 6.80 5.82 -0.08
CA LEU A 95 7.57 6.82 0.63
C LEU A 95 8.14 7.88 -0.33
N MET A 96 8.59 7.48 -1.53
CA MET A 96 9.01 8.44 -2.57
C MET A 96 7.88 9.36 -3.05
N VAL A 97 6.62 8.95 -2.89
CA VAL A 97 5.46 9.74 -3.30
C VAL A 97 4.95 10.70 -2.20
N LEU A 98 5.25 10.42 -0.93
CA LEU A 98 4.83 11.27 0.21
C LEU A 98 5.26 12.76 0.10
N PRO A 99 6.46 13.12 -0.42
CA PRO A 99 6.85 14.52 -0.62
C PRO A 99 5.88 15.31 -1.51
N PHE A 100 5.30 14.69 -2.54
CA PHE A 100 4.32 15.34 -3.41
C PHE A 100 3.01 15.63 -2.67
N ARG A 101 2.61 14.75 -1.75
CA ARG A 101 1.45 14.94 -0.88
C ARG A 101 1.68 16.03 0.17
N ILE A 102 2.90 16.10 0.70
CA ILE A 102 3.31 17.17 1.62
C ILE A 102 3.25 18.52 0.89
N ALA A 103 3.83 18.60 -0.31
CA ALA A 103 3.79 19.81 -1.14
C ALA A 103 2.36 20.26 -1.47
N TYR A 104 1.44 19.33 -1.74
CA TYR A 104 0.02 19.62 -1.93
C TYR A 104 -0.62 20.29 -0.70
N HIS A 105 -0.38 19.76 0.51
CA HIS A 105 -0.91 20.36 1.73
C HIS A 105 -0.31 21.75 2.02
N PHE A 106 0.98 21.94 1.76
CA PHE A 106 1.62 23.26 1.91
C PHE A 106 1.10 24.33 0.93
N ARG A 107 0.57 23.91 -0.23
CA ARG A 107 -0.06 24.80 -1.22
C ARG A 107 -1.55 25.04 -0.97
N GLY A 108 -2.03 24.73 0.24
CA GLY A 108 -3.45 24.93 0.59
C GLY A 108 -4.38 23.91 -0.06
N ASN A 109 -3.92 22.66 -0.25
CA ASN A 109 -4.67 21.60 -0.90
C ASN A 109 -4.97 21.87 -2.39
N ASN A 110 -4.09 22.58 -3.09
CA ASN A 110 -4.21 22.81 -4.52
C ASN A 110 -3.14 22.02 -5.30
N TRP A 111 -3.57 21.22 -6.29
CA TRP A 111 -2.66 20.41 -7.11
C TRP A 111 -2.28 21.09 -8.42
N GLU A 112 -1.04 21.58 -8.51
CA GLU A 112 -0.54 22.31 -9.69
C GLU A 112 0.51 21.54 -10.50
N LEU A 113 0.90 20.34 -10.07
CA LEU A 113 1.94 19.53 -10.72
C LEU A 113 1.44 18.81 -12.00
N GLY A 114 0.20 19.06 -12.39
CA GLY A 114 -0.41 18.51 -13.60
C GLY A 114 -1.03 17.13 -13.42
N GLU A 115 -1.90 16.80 -14.36
CA GLU A 115 -2.71 15.57 -14.37
C GLU A 115 -1.88 14.28 -14.48
N PRO A 116 -0.82 14.18 -15.32
CA PRO A 116 -0.03 12.94 -15.42
C PRO A 116 0.66 12.57 -14.10
N LEU A 117 1.22 13.55 -13.39
CA LEU A 117 1.84 13.32 -12.08
C LEU A 117 0.80 12.94 -11.04
N CYS A 118 -0.40 13.53 -11.09
CA CYS A 118 -1.49 13.14 -10.21
C CYS A 118 -1.82 11.65 -10.34
N ARG A 119 -2.00 11.17 -11.58
CA ARG A 119 -2.32 9.76 -11.84
C ARG A 119 -1.25 8.81 -11.35
N ILE A 120 0.03 9.13 -11.56
CA ILE A 120 1.16 8.31 -11.11
C ILE A 120 1.19 8.25 -9.58
N VAL A 121 1.11 9.41 -8.94
CA VAL A 121 1.12 9.55 -7.47
C VAL A 121 -0.03 8.78 -6.84
N MET A 122 -1.22 8.87 -7.41
CA MET A 122 -2.39 8.12 -6.97
C MET A 122 -2.22 6.62 -7.21
N ALA A 123 -1.78 6.22 -8.41
CA ALA A 123 -1.54 4.82 -8.73
C ALA A 123 -0.52 4.19 -7.77
N VAL A 124 0.57 4.87 -7.44
CA VAL A 124 1.57 4.37 -6.48
C VAL A 124 1.01 4.33 -5.06
N PHE A 125 0.28 5.35 -4.61
CA PHE A 125 -0.31 5.38 -3.27
C PHE A 125 -1.29 4.22 -3.05
N TYR A 126 -2.22 4.03 -3.98
CA TYR A 126 -3.17 2.92 -3.92
C TYR A 126 -2.49 1.59 -4.18
N GLY A 127 -1.61 1.52 -5.16
CA GLY A 127 -0.82 0.34 -5.48
C GLY A 127 -0.09 -0.21 -4.27
N ASN A 128 0.53 0.66 -3.45
CA ASN A 128 1.12 0.26 -2.18
C ASN A 128 0.08 -0.30 -1.20
N MET A 129 -1.06 0.40 -1.04
CA MET A 129 -2.11 -0.06 -0.13
C MET A 129 -2.60 -1.47 -0.48
N TYR A 130 -2.87 -1.74 -1.76
CA TYR A 130 -3.26 -3.08 -2.23
C TYR A 130 -2.08 -4.07 -2.12
N GLY A 131 -0.90 -3.69 -2.59
CA GLY A 131 0.30 -4.53 -2.60
C GLY A 131 0.71 -5.01 -1.22
N SER A 132 0.83 -4.10 -0.25
CA SER A 132 1.25 -4.42 1.12
C SER A 132 0.25 -5.34 1.82
N VAL A 133 -1.07 -5.19 1.58
CA VAL A 133 -2.10 -6.08 2.12
C VAL A 133 -1.93 -7.51 1.61
N TRP A 134 -1.78 -7.70 0.30
CA TRP A 134 -1.61 -9.04 -0.28
C TRP A 134 -0.26 -9.66 0.10
N CYS A 135 0.82 -8.86 0.12
CA CYS A 135 2.12 -9.31 0.63
C CYS A 135 2.02 -9.81 2.07
N LEU A 136 1.41 -9.03 2.97
CA LEU A 136 1.24 -9.42 4.38
C LEU A 136 0.36 -10.67 4.53
N ALA A 137 -0.71 -10.79 3.74
CA ALA A 137 -1.56 -11.98 3.73
C ALA A 137 -0.77 -13.23 3.32
N PHE A 138 0.03 -13.17 2.25
CA PHE A 138 0.86 -14.29 1.83
C PHE A 138 1.99 -14.61 2.81
N VAL A 139 2.59 -13.60 3.45
CA VAL A 139 3.58 -13.82 4.53
C VAL A 139 2.93 -14.52 5.71
N ALA A 140 1.75 -14.06 6.15
CA ALA A 140 1.00 -14.69 7.24
C ALA A 140 0.63 -16.14 6.90
N PHE A 141 0.21 -16.40 5.66
CA PHE A 141 -0.08 -17.74 5.17
C PHE A 141 1.16 -18.65 5.14
N ASP A 142 2.32 -18.17 4.63
CA ASP A 142 3.60 -18.90 4.68
C ASP A 142 3.97 -19.29 6.12
N ARG A 143 3.82 -18.35 7.06
CA ARG A 143 4.10 -18.59 8.48
C ARG A 143 3.13 -19.60 9.09
N TYR A 144 1.84 -19.48 8.81
CA TYR A 144 0.82 -20.41 9.27
C TYR A 144 1.11 -21.84 8.81
N VAL A 145 1.37 -22.03 7.51
CA VAL A 145 1.69 -23.34 6.93
C VAL A 145 2.98 -23.92 7.54
N ALA A 146 3.99 -23.09 7.77
CA ALA A 146 5.25 -23.51 8.37
C ALA A 146 5.08 -24.06 9.80
N VAL A 147 4.18 -23.47 10.58
CA VAL A 147 3.93 -23.85 11.97
C VAL A 147 2.96 -25.04 12.08
N VAL A 148 1.83 -24.98 11.37
CA VAL A 148 0.73 -25.96 11.53
C VAL A 148 0.90 -27.19 10.65
N HIS A 149 1.55 -27.05 9.49
CA HIS A 149 1.68 -28.14 8.50
C HIS A 149 3.13 -28.33 8.02
N PRO A 150 4.07 -28.70 8.91
CA PRO A 150 5.50 -28.75 8.60
C PRO A 150 5.84 -29.68 7.43
N LEU A 151 5.12 -30.80 7.26
CA LEU A 151 5.33 -31.73 6.14
C LEU A 151 4.87 -31.14 4.78
N ARG A 152 3.76 -30.38 4.77
CA ARG A 152 3.29 -29.67 3.57
C ARG A 152 4.08 -28.40 3.30
N ALA A 153 4.65 -27.78 4.33
CA ALA A 153 5.48 -26.59 4.20
C ALA A 153 6.69 -26.81 3.30
N ARG A 154 7.29 -28.01 3.30
CA ARG A 154 8.42 -28.33 2.41
C ARG A 154 8.05 -28.30 0.93
N ALA A 155 6.83 -28.72 0.58
CA ALA A 155 6.32 -28.68 -0.79
C ALA A 155 5.79 -27.28 -1.18
N LEU A 156 5.06 -26.64 -0.26
CA LEU A 156 4.43 -25.33 -0.49
C LEU A 156 5.44 -24.17 -0.50
N ARG A 157 6.56 -24.27 0.23
CA ARG A 157 7.64 -23.28 0.23
C ARG A 157 8.63 -23.51 -0.93
N SER A 158 8.14 -23.97 -2.08
CA SER A 158 8.89 -24.06 -3.32
C SER A 158 9.09 -22.67 -3.94
N GLN A 159 10.20 -22.47 -4.66
CA GLN A 159 10.45 -21.23 -5.41
C GLN A 159 9.35 -20.94 -6.45
N GLN A 160 8.77 -21.98 -7.05
CA GLN A 160 7.67 -21.82 -8.02
C GLN A 160 6.44 -21.16 -7.38
N MET A 161 6.10 -21.54 -6.15
CA MET A 161 4.98 -20.94 -5.42
C MET A 161 5.27 -19.48 -5.06
N SER A 162 6.52 -19.15 -4.74
CA SER A 162 6.94 -17.76 -4.50
C SER A 162 6.78 -16.87 -5.71
N LEU A 163 7.16 -17.36 -6.89
CA LEU A 163 6.98 -16.65 -8.16
C LEU A 163 5.50 -16.44 -8.46
N TYR A 164 4.68 -17.47 -8.21
CA TYR A 164 3.23 -17.37 -8.36
C TYR A 164 2.62 -16.32 -7.42
N MET A 165 2.93 -16.37 -6.12
CA MET A 165 2.44 -15.38 -5.14
C MET A 165 2.91 -13.97 -5.48
N THR A 166 4.16 -13.80 -5.90
CA THR A 166 4.71 -12.51 -6.36
C THR A 166 3.96 -12.02 -7.59
N GLY A 167 3.75 -12.88 -8.59
CA GLY A 167 2.97 -12.55 -9.79
C GLY A 167 1.55 -12.11 -9.44
N MET A 168 0.89 -12.81 -8.50
CA MET A 168 -0.44 -12.41 -8.03
C MET A 168 -0.46 -11.02 -7.39
N VAL A 169 0.51 -10.71 -6.52
CA VAL A 169 0.63 -9.37 -5.92
C VAL A 169 0.71 -8.30 -7.01
N TRP A 170 1.61 -8.47 -7.98
CA TRP A 170 1.78 -7.49 -9.05
C TRP A 170 0.56 -7.37 -9.96
N VAL A 171 -0.11 -8.48 -10.29
CA VAL A 171 -1.36 -8.44 -11.05
C VAL A 171 -2.44 -7.65 -10.31
N VAL A 172 -2.61 -7.88 -9.01
CA VAL A 172 -3.59 -7.14 -8.20
C VAL A 172 -3.25 -5.64 -8.17
N ILE A 173 -1.98 -5.31 -7.97
CA ILE A 173 -1.50 -3.92 -8.01
C ILE A 173 -1.85 -3.27 -9.35
N LEU A 174 -1.55 -3.93 -10.47
CA LEU A 174 -1.83 -3.41 -11.82
C LEU A 174 -3.33 -3.23 -12.07
N VAL A 175 -4.15 -4.20 -11.68
CA VAL A 175 -5.61 -4.11 -11.82
C VAL A 175 -6.17 -2.96 -10.99
N ALA A 176 -5.66 -2.76 -9.78
CA ALA A 176 -6.08 -1.65 -8.91
C ALA A 176 -5.60 -0.28 -9.45
N MET A 177 -4.42 -0.22 -10.07
CA MET A 177 -3.88 0.99 -10.70
C MET A 177 -4.60 1.36 -11.99
N LEU A 178 -5.08 0.38 -12.77
CA LEU A 178 -5.67 0.58 -14.10
C LEU A 178 -6.76 1.67 -14.15
N PRO A 179 -7.81 1.64 -13.31
CA PRO A 179 -8.85 2.68 -13.34
C PRO A 179 -8.31 4.06 -12.96
N LEU A 180 -7.31 4.15 -12.09
CA LEU A 180 -6.70 5.41 -11.66
C LEU A 180 -5.82 6.03 -12.75
N LEU A 181 -5.15 5.20 -13.55
CA LEU A 181 -4.33 5.65 -14.68
C LEU A 181 -5.18 6.07 -15.89
N LEU A 182 -6.33 5.44 -16.08
CA LEU A 182 -7.24 5.69 -17.20
C LEU A 182 -8.23 6.82 -16.92
N SER A 183 -8.67 6.99 -15.67
CA SER A 183 -9.59 8.06 -15.28
C SER A 183 -8.87 9.39 -15.10
N GLN A 184 -9.48 10.47 -15.62
CA GLN A 184 -9.11 11.84 -15.26
C GLN A 184 -9.35 12.06 -13.76
N GLN A 185 -8.36 12.59 -13.04
CA GLN A 185 -8.43 12.83 -11.59
C GLN A 185 -8.61 14.31 -11.25
N THR A 186 -8.05 15.23 -12.05
CA THR A 186 -8.16 16.68 -11.83
C THR A 186 -9.27 17.28 -12.69
N TYR A 187 -10.29 17.89 -12.07
CA TYR A 187 -11.30 18.68 -12.78
C TYR A 187 -11.10 20.17 -12.43
N ARG A 188 -10.70 20.97 -13.43
CA ARG A 188 -10.71 22.45 -13.35
C ARG A 188 -12.10 22.99 -13.65
#